data_AF-A0A7V0P6Y7-F1
#
_entry.id   AF-A0A7V0P6Y7-F1
#
_cell.length_a   1.000
_cell.length_b   1.000
_cell.length_c   1.000
_cell.angle_alpha   90.00
_cell.angle_beta   90.00
_cell.angle_gamma   90.00
#
_symmetry.space_group_name_H-M   'P 1'
#
loop_
_entity.id
_entity.type
_entity.pdbx_description
1 polymer ?
#
loop_
_entity_poly.entity_id
_entity_poly.type
_entity_poly.pdbx_seq_one_letter_code
_entity_poly.pdbx_strand_id
1 'polypeptide(L)'
;MSKCRRYMGATLSAGRSRRVHPADPVGPRGICIPRGLSARELMEQKLLTKRGQALYRLRKMVEAMVGQVKALGDRFMRRGRRAARSEFRLLCACHNLLKLWRAVLAGVAGKWRRGTGPLPQPA
;
A
#
# COMPACT_ATOMS: atom_id res chain seq x y z
N MET A 1 -7.82 -46.56 4.97
CA MET A 1 -7.16 -45.60 4.06
C MET A 1 -7.57 -44.18 4.46
N SER A 2 -6.56 -43.35 4.76
CA SER A 2 -6.53 -41.94 5.19
C SER A 2 -7.65 -41.05 4.61
N LYS A 3 -8.53 -40.39 5.38
CA LYS A 3 -8.35 -39.19 6.25
C LYS A 3 -7.47 -38.08 5.67
N CYS A 4 -8.08 -36.97 5.25
CA CYS A 4 -7.66 -35.60 5.63
C CYS A 4 -8.67 -34.52 5.20
N ARG A 5 -9.77 -34.42 5.96
CA ARG A 5 -10.52 -33.18 6.15
C ARG A 5 -9.93 -32.52 7.41
N ARG A 6 -8.96 -31.62 7.27
CA ARG A 6 -8.45 -30.79 8.39
C ARG A 6 -7.54 -29.67 7.89
N TYR A 7 -8.07 -28.45 7.76
CA TYR A 7 -7.29 -27.21 7.94
C TYR A 7 -8.19 -26.11 8.48
N MET A 8 -8.62 -26.29 9.73
CA MET A 8 -8.94 -25.21 10.64
C MET A 8 -8.11 -25.50 11.90
N GLY A 9 -7.16 -24.62 12.22
CA GLY A 9 -6.33 -24.74 13.43
C GLY A 9 -4.88 -24.30 13.23
N ALA A 10 -4.62 -23.02 13.42
CA ALA A 10 -3.39 -22.50 14.04
C ALA A 10 -3.61 -21.04 14.45
N THR A 11 -4.34 -20.86 15.56
CA THR A 11 -4.09 -19.72 16.44
C THR A 11 -2.67 -19.84 17.01
N LEU A 12 -2.06 -18.70 17.35
CA LEU A 12 -0.76 -18.50 18.02
C LEU A 12 0.45 -18.19 17.12
N SER A 13 0.66 -16.90 16.86
CA SER A 13 1.94 -16.30 17.24
C SER A 13 1.59 -15.02 18.02
N ALA A 14 1.33 -15.12 19.33
CA ALA A 14 2.39 -14.98 20.34
C ALA A 14 3.41 -13.95 19.88
N GLY A 15 3.26 -12.73 20.39
CA GLY A 15 4.17 -11.62 20.16
C GLY A 15 5.61 -12.07 20.36
N ARG A 16 6.35 -12.20 19.26
CA ARG A 16 7.80 -12.19 19.33
C ARG A 16 8.17 -10.73 19.50
N SER A 17 8.12 -10.24 20.74
CA SER A 17 8.67 -8.94 21.11
C SER A 17 10.17 -9.01 20.86
N ARG A 18 10.56 -8.78 19.59
CA ARG A 18 11.96 -8.61 19.21
C ARG A 18 12.42 -7.44 20.07
N ARG A 19 13.39 -7.67 20.97
CA ARG A 19 13.95 -6.60 21.79
C ARG A 19 14.36 -5.48 20.85
N VAL A 20 13.72 -4.34 21.00
CA VAL A 20 14.13 -3.13 20.31
C VAL A 20 15.53 -2.83 20.81
N HIS A 21 16.51 -2.90 19.92
CA HIS A 21 17.87 -2.51 20.27
C HIS A 21 17.90 -0.98 20.39
N PRO A 22 18.67 -0.41 21.33
CA PRO A 22 18.82 1.04 21.46
C PRO A 22 19.30 1.74 20.17
N ALA A 23 19.92 0.98 19.25
CA ALA A 23 20.40 1.44 17.95
C ALA A 23 19.34 1.36 16.82
N ASP A 24 18.13 0.87 17.10
CA ASP A 24 17.06 0.82 16.11
C ASP A 24 16.60 2.24 15.75
N PRO A 25 16.42 2.55 14.45
CA PRO A 25 15.97 3.87 14.03
C PRO A 25 14.59 4.15 14.63
N VAL A 26 14.53 5.24 15.39
CA VAL A 26 13.27 5.81 15.85
C VAL A 26 12.63 6.49 14.64
N GLY A 27 11.53 5.93 14.17
CA GLY A 27 10.71 6.57 13.15
C GLY A 27 10.20 7.93 13.64
N PRO A 28 9.70 8.79 12.74
CA PRO A 28 9.42 10.20 12.99
C PRO A 28 8.36 10.51 14.08
N ARG A 29 7.88 9.52 14.84
CA ARG A 29 6.90 9.65 15.93
C ARG A 29 7.17 8.74 17.14
N GLY A 30 8.43 8.38 17.39
CA GLY A 30 8.79 7.56 18.56
C GLY A 30 8.56 6.05 18.39
N ILE A 31 8.33 5.58 17.17
CA ILE A 31 8.16 4.15 16.87
C ILE A 31 9.52 3.57 16.49
N CYS A 32 10.03 2.64 17.29
CA CYS A 32 11.26 1.94 16.95
C CYS A 32 11.00 0.90 15.86
N ILE A 33 11.73 0.99 14.74
CA ILE A 33 11.63 0.04 13.63
C ILE A 33 12.88 -0.83 13.67
N PRO A 34 12.82 -2.08 14.14
CA PRO A 34 13.99 -2.94 14.22
C PRO A 34 14.60 -3.19 12.84
N ARG A 35 15.93 -3.14 12.77
CA ARG A 35 16.63 -3.42 11.50
C ARG A 35 16.48 -4.91 11.12
N GLY A 36 16.52 -5.21 9.83
CA GLY A 36 16.43 -6.60 9.32
C GLY A 36 15.03 -7.20 9.31
N LEU A 37 13.97 -6.38 9.36
CA LEU A 37 12.60 -6.83 9.12
C LEU A 37 12.36 -7.14 7.64
N SER A 38 11.59 -8.19 7.37
CA SER A 38 11.07 -8.41 6.01
C SER A 38 10.03 -7.34 5.64
N ALA A 39 9.76 -7.16 4.35
CA ALA A 39 8.73 -6.22 3.87
C ALA A 39 7.35 -6.47 4.49
N ARG A 40 7.02 -7.73 4.81
CA ARG A 40 5.77 -8.11 5.49
C ARG A 40 5.76 -7.62 6.94
N GLU A 41 6.82 -7.90 7.67
CA GLU A 41 6.93 -7.50 9.09
C GLU A 41 6.96 -5.97 9.24
N LEU A 42 7.60 -5.26 8.31
CA LEU A 42 7.54 -3.79 8.24
C LEU A 42 6.12 -3.27 8.02
N MET A 43 5.33 -3.95 7.18
CA MET A 43 3.94 -3.58 6.92
C MET A 43 3.07 -3.80 8.18
N GLU A 44 3.26 -4.92 8.86
CA GLU A 44 2.56 -5.25 10.12
C GLU A 44 2.83 -4.18 11.18
N GLN A 45 4.09 -3.75 11.35
CA GLN A 45 4.43 -2.66 12.26
C GLN A 45 3.80 -1.32 11.86
N LYS A 46 3.78 -0.98 10.55
CA LYS A 46 3.13 0.25 10.06
C LYS A 46 1.63 0.25 10.38
N LEU A 47 0.96 -0.89 10.30
CA LEU A 47 -0.48 -1.05 10.57
C LEU A 47 -0.86 -0.97 12.06
N LEU A 48 0.10 -1.07 12.99
CA LEU A 48 -0.18 -0.86 14.41
C LEU A 48 -0.56 0.61 14.72
N THR A 49 -0.20 1.54 13.84
CA THR A 49 -0.41 2.97 14.07
C THR A 49 -1.72 3.46 13.43
N LYS A 50 -2.46 4.35 14.11
CA LYS A 50 -3.66 5.00 13.54
C LYS A 50 -3.37 5.71 12.21
N ARG A 51 -2.21 6.38 12.11
CA ARG A 51 -1.74 7.03 10.86
C ARG A 51 -1.49 6.00 9.76
N GLY A 52 -0.78 4.91 10.06
CA GLY A 52 -0.47 3.86 9.09
C GLY A 52 -1.73 3.14 8.61
N GLN A 53 -2.71 2.91 9.49
CA GLN A 53 -4.04 2.42 9.12
C GLN A 53 -4.76 3.40 8.19
N ALA A 54 -4.77 4.70 8.51
CA ALA A 54 -5.41 5.71 7.68
C ALA A 54 -4.78 5.80 6.28
N LEU A 55 -3.44 5.77 6.19
CA LEU A 55 -2.74 5.75 4.91
C LEU A 55 -2.99 4.44 4.16
N TYR A 56 -3.01 3.31 4.86
CA TYR A 56 -3.25 2.01 4.23
C TYR A 56 -4.68 1.88 3.69
N ARG A 57 -5.68 2.54 4.30
CA ARG A 57 -7.05 2.61 3.75
C ARG A 57 -7.09 3.21 2.34
N LEU A 58 -6.15 4.09 1.99
CA LEU A 58 -6.03 4.66 0.65
C LEU A 58 -5.61 3.62 -0.42
N ARG A 59 -5.08 2.46 -0.01
CA ARG A 59 -4.69 1.35 -0.90
C ARG A 59 -5.85 0.82 -1.73
N LYS A 60 -7.10 0.98 -1.29
CA LYS A 60 -8.30 0.62 -2.05
C LYS A 60 -8.32 1.24 -3.46
N MET A 61 -7.73 2.43 -3.63
CA MET A 61 -7.62 3.06 -4.94
C MET A 61 -6.66 2.32 -5.86
N VAL A 62 -5.55 1.83 -5.32
CA VAL A 62 -4.53 1.07 -6.05
C VAL A 62 -5.07 -0.31 -6.44
N GLU A 63 -5.80 -0.98 -5.54
CA GLU A 63 -6.40 -2.30 -5.81
C GLU A 63 -7.39 -2.26 -6.98
N ALA A 64 -8.22 -1.22 -7.06
CA ALA A 64 -9.15 -1.03 -8.17
C ALA A 64 -8.42 -0.89 -9.52
N MET A 65 -7.32 -0.13 -9.56
CA MET A 65 -6.51 0.04 -10.77
C MET A 65 -5.79 -1.27 -11.16
N VAL A 66 -5.26 -2.00 -10.18
CA VAL A 66 -4.62 -3.31 -10.42
C VAL A 66 -5.63 -4.32 -10.97
N GLY A 67 -6.86 -4.33 -10.44
CA GLY A 67 -7.94 -5.16 -10.96
C GLY A 67 -8.29 -4.83 -12.40
N GLN A 68 -8.40 -3.54 -12.74
CA GLN A 68 -8.68 -3.10 -14.11
C GLN A 68 -7.57 -3.49 -15.10
N VAL A 69 -6.30 -3.31 -14.72
CA VAL A 69 -5.19 -3.71 -15.60
C VAL A 69 -5.16 -5.21 -15.83
N LYS A 70 -5.45 -6.01 -14.81
CA LYS A 70 -5.60 -7.46 -14.98
C LYS A 70 -6.79 -7.84 -15.87
N ALA A 71 -7.89 -7.10 -15.80
CA ALA A 71 -9.04 -7.32 -16.66
C ALA A 71 -8.78 -7.00 -18.14
N LEU A 72 -7.86 -6.07 -18.43
CA LEU A 72 -7.41 -5.76 -19.80
C LEU A 72 -6.49 -6.85 -20.38
N GLY A 73 -5.97 -7.73 -19.54
CA GLY A 73 -5.21 -8.91 -19.94
C GLY A 73 -4.05 -9.24 -19.00
N ASP A 74 -3.53 -10.46 -19.13
CA ASP A 74 -2.44 -10.96 -18.29
C ASP A 74 -1.03 -10.62 -18.82
N ARG A 75 -0.95 -9.88 -19.94
CA ARG A 75 0.31 -9.57 -20.62
C ARG A 75 0.37 -8.10 -21.03
N PHE A 76 1.54 -7.49 -20.81
CA PHE A 76 1.87 -6.17 -21.34
C PHE A 76 2.19 -6.27 -22.83
N MET A 77 1.83 -5.24 -23.60
CA MET A 77 2.09 -5.20 -25.03
C MET A 77 3.58 -5.01 -25.33
N ARG A 78 4.30 -4.30 -24.45
CA ARG A 78 5.75 -4.08 -24.61
C ARG A 78 6.58 -5.11 -23.84
N ARG A 79 7.58 -5.69 -24.52
CA ARG A 79 8.55 -6.62 -23.91
C ARG A 79 9.67 -5.88 -23.18
N GLY A 80 10.13 -6.47 -22.09
CA GLY A 80 11.21 -5.94 -21.25
C GLY A 80 10.72 -5.13 -20.05
N ARG A 81 11.40 -5.30 -18.90
CA ARG A 81 10.99 -4.75 -17.60
C ARG A 81 10.81 -3.23 -17.60
N ARG A 82 11.69 -2.48 -18.29
CA ARG A 82 11.60 -1.01 -18.37
C ARG A 82 10.36 -0.58 -19.17
N ALA A 83 10.08 -1.25 -20.29
CA ALA A 83 8.96 -0.93 -21.15
C ALA A 83 7.61 -1.30 -20.51
N ALA A 84 7.48 -2.50 -19.94
CA ALA A 84 6.31 -2.92 -19.17
C ALA A 84 6.03 -1.97 -17.98
N ARG A 85 7.08 -1.48 -17.31
CA ARG A 85 6.93 -0.49 -16.24
C ARG A 85 6.37 0.84 -16.75
N SER A 86 6.79 1.30 -17.91
CA SER A 86 6.27 2.54 -18.52
C SER A 86 4.80 2.38 -18.93
N GLU A 87 4.42 1.23 -19.48
CA GLU A 87 3.05 0.89 -19.86
C GLU A 87 2.13 0.84 -18.64
N PHE A 88 2.56 0.15 -17.58
CA PHE A 88 1.82 0.09 -16.32
C PHE A 88 1.61 1.49 -15.71
N ARG A 89 2.64 2.36 -15.74
CA ARG A 89 2.54 3.74 -15.27
C ARG A 89 1.55 4.58 -16.09
N LEU A 90 1.52 4.40 -17.40
CA LEU A 90 0.56 5.07 -18.27
C LEU A 90 -0.87 4.65 -17.93
N LEU A 91 -1.11 3.34 -17.76
CA LEU A 91 -2.42 2.82 -17.35
C LEU A 91 -2.86 3.37 -15.98
N CYS A 92 -1.95 3.43 -15.00
CA CYS A 92 -2.23 4.09 -13.72
C CYS A 92 -2.63 5.56 -13.89
N ALA A 93 -1.89 6.31 -14.73
CA ALA A 93 -2.11 7.73 -14.94
C ALA A 93 -3.49 7.98 -15.59
N CYS A 94 -3.84 7.21 -16.62
CA CYS A 94 -5.16 7.30 -17.26
C CYS A 94 -6.29 7.00 -16.27
N HIS A 95 -6.15 5.95 -15.44
CA HIS A 95 -7.14 5.64 -14.40
C HIS A 95 -7.34 6.80 -13.41
N ASN A 96 -6.24 7.39 -12.93
CA ASN A 96 -6.28 8.49 -11.97
C ASN A 96 -6.86 9.76 -12.61
N LEU A 97 -6.50 10.06 -13.85
CA LEU A 97 -7.01 11.23 -14.57
C LEU A 97 -8.53 11.13 -14.79
N LEU A 98 -9.02 9.96 -15.19
CA LEU A 98 -10.46 9.73 -15.33
C LEU A 98 -11.22 9.90 -14.01
N LYS A 99 -10.63 9.47 -12.88
CA LYS A 99 -11.21 9.72 -11.55
C LYS A 99 -11.27 11.21 -11.21
N LEU A 100 -10.20 11.95 -11.47
CA LEU A 100 -10.17 13.40 -11.24
C LEU A 100 -11.21 14.11 -12.11
N TRP A 101 -11.26 13.77 -13.41
CA TRP A 101 -12.24 14.35 -14.33
C TRP A 101 -13.68 14.09 -13.89
N ARG A 102 -14.02 12.86 -13.50
CA ARG A 102 -15.35 12.53 -12.95
C ARG A 102 -15.65 13.28 -11.65
N ALA A 103 -14.65 13.45 -10.77
CA ALA A 103 -14.82 14.20 -9.52
C ALA A 103 -15.03 15.70 -9.76
N VAL A 104 -14.40 16.26 -10.80
CA VAL A 104 -14.63 17.64 -11.24
C VAL A 104 -16.05 17.80 -11.79
N LEU A 105 -16.47 16.93 -12.71
CA LEU A 105 -17.82 16.97 -13.27
C LEU A 105 -18.92 16.79 -12.22
N ALA A 106 -18.70 15.93 -11.22
CA ALA A 106 -19.63 15.73 -10.12
C ALA A 106 -19.66 16.90 -9.11
N GLY A 107 -18.94 18.00 -9.35
CA GLY A 107 -18.89 19.16 -8.46
C GLY A 107 -18.13 18.91 -7.14
N VAL A 108 -17.48 17.75 -6.99
CA VAL A 108 -16.78 17.35 -5.75
C VAL A 108 -15.42 18.05 -5.63
N ALA A 109 -14.80 18.42 -6.76
CA ALA A 109 -13.49 19.06 -6.80
C ALA A 109 -13.44 20.49 -6.20
N GLY A 110 -14.58 21.17 -6.04
CA GLY A 110 -14.64 22.51 -5.43
C GLY A 110 -14.15 22.57 -3.98
N LYS A 111 -14.02 21.42 -3.30
CA LYS A 111 -13.57 21.32 -1.89
C LYS A 111 -12.05 21.19 -1.72
N TRP A 112 -11.26 21.05 -2.79
CA TRP A 112 -9.81 20.82 -2.70
C TRP A 112 -8.96 22.06 -2.34
N ARG A 113 -9.57 23.25 -2.21
CA ARG A 113 -8.84 24.54 -2.11
C ARG A 113 -8.31 24.93 -0.71
N ARG A 114 -8.46 24.13 0.36
CA ARG A 114 -8.14 24.58 1.74
C ARG A 114 -7.39 23.59 2.66
N GLY A 115 -6.44 22.79 2.16
CA GLY A 115 -5.79 21.80 3.04
C GLY A 115 -4.33 21.41 2.76
N THR A 116 -3.62 22.07 1.86
CA THR A 116 -2.20 21.77 1.63
C THR A 116 -1.33 22.63 2.54
N GLY A 117 -1.22 22.24 3.81
CA GLY A 117 0.04 22.48 4.52
C GLY A 117 1.19 21.82 3.72
N PRO A 118 2.42 22.36 3.77
CA PRO A 118 3.54 21.84 3.00
C PRO A 118 3.71 20.34 3.26
N LEU A 119 3.96 19.59 2.18
CA LEU A 119 4.28 18.16 2.26
C LEU A 119 5.43 17.98 3.25
N PRO A 120 5.34 17.04 4.21
CA PRO A 120 6.44 16.79 5.13
C PRO A 120 7.65 16.39 4.31
N GLN A 121 8.68 17.24 4.35
CA GLN A 121 9.93 17.01 3.65
C GLN A 121 10.62 15.80 4.30
N PRO A 122 11.16 14.86 3.51
CA PRO A 122 12.04 13.85 4.06
C PRO A 122 13.32 14.54 4.57
N ALA A 123 13.67 14.26 5.82
CA ALA A 123 15.00 14.53 6.35
C ALA A 123 16.05 13.64 5.66
#